data_AF-A0A2S7U002-F1
#
_entry.id   AF-A0A2S7U002-F1
#
_cell.length_a   1.000
_cell.length_b   1.000
_cell.length_c   1.000
_cell.angle_alpha   90.00
_cell.angle_beta   90.00
_cell.angle_gamma   90.00
#
_symmetry.space_group_name_H-M   'P 1'
#
loop_
_entity.id
_entity.type
_entity.pdbx_description
1 polymer ?
#
loop_
_entity_poly.entity_id
_entity_poly.type
_entity_poly.pdbx_seq_one_letter_code
_entity_poly.pdbx_strand_id
1 'polypeptide(L)'
;MTIIASLIDFNVYKLIHIVGIITLFMGFAYGMKSWSKGAAIAHGIGLLLIIISGFGLISAKYNNNMAPWMFIKLAIWLALGGALVIVKRKLLPDLISWIILLTLATAAAWTVLYGKNILVSI
;
A
#
# COMPACT_ATOMS: atom_id res chain seq x y z
N MET A 1 11.64 -7.60 -30.91
CA MET A 1 10.50 -7.50 -31.87
C MET A 1 9.52 -8.58 -31.43
N THR A 2 8.28 -8.31 -31.02
CA THR A 2 7.29 -7.34 -31.50
C THR A 2 6.21 -7.12 -30.43
N ILE A 3 5.82 -5.85 -30.23
CA ILE A 3 4.40 -5.44 -30.20
C ILE A 3 3.49 -6.20 -29.23
N ILE A 4 3.88 -6.32 -27.96
CA ILE A 4 2.88 -6.24 -26.90
C ILE A 4 3.45 -5.24 -25.90
N ALA A 5 3.18 -3.96 -26.19
CA ALA A 5 3.30 -2.94 -25.17
C ALA A 5 2.54 -3.47 -23.94
N SER A 6 3.17 -3.50 -22.77
CA SER A 6 2.35 -3.21 -21.61
C SER A 6 1.71 -1.87 -21.95
N LEU A 7 0.38 -1.83 -22.08
CA LEU A 7 -0.35 -0.62 -22.49
C LEU A 7 0.02 0.59 -21.62
N ILE A 8 0.64 0.32 -20.47
CA ILE A 8 1.10 1.26 -19.46
C ILE A 8 2.57 0.94 -19.09
N ASP A 9 3.43 1.97 -19.06
CA ASP A 9 4.86 1.87 -18.68
C ASP A 9 5.07 1.60 -17.18
N PHE A 10 6.20 0.98 -16.81
CA PHE A 10 6.57 0.72 -15.41
C PHE A 10 6.51 2.00 -14.55
N ASN A 11 6.96 3.14 -15.08
CA ASN A 11 6.96 4.40 -14.34
C ASN A 11 5.54 4.91 -14.06
N VAL A 12 4.58 4.62 -14.94
CA VAL A 12 3.18 4.98 -14.71
C VAL A 12 2.59 4.16 -13.56
N TYR A 13 2.85 2.85 -13.52
CA TYR A 13 2.44 2.06 -12.35
C TYR A 13 3.12 2.56 -11.07
N LYS A 14 4.40 2.92 -11.12
CA LYS A 14 5.12 3.47 -9.97
C LYS A 14 4.50 4.80 -9.51
N LEU A 15 4.15 5.69 -10.42
CA LEU A 15 3.48 6.95 -10.13
C LEU A 15 2.12 6.71 -9.46
N ILE A 16 1.29 5.84 -10.03
CA ILE A 16 -0.03 5.49 -9.45
C ILE A 16 0.15 4.89 -8.05
N HIS A 17 1.17 4.06 -7.83
CA HIS A 17 1.46 3.47 -6.53
C HIS A 17 1.79 4.54 -5.48
N ILE A 18 2.63 5.51 -5.84
CA ILE A 18 3.01 6.63 -4.97
C ILE A 18 1.81 7.52 -4.67
N VAL A 19 1.02 7.86 -5.69
CA VAL A 19 -0.24 8.63 -5.52
C VAL A 19 -1.18 7.88 -4.58
N GLY A 20 -1.35 6.58 -4.77
CA GLY A 20 -2.17 5.73 -3.90
C GLY A 20 -1.69 5.75 -2.45
N ILE A 21 -0.38 5.66 -2.21
CA ILE A 21 0.21 5.82 -0.87
C ILE A 21 -0.18 7.19 -0.30
N ILE A 22 0.09 8.29 -1.00
CA ILE A 22 -0.22 9.64 -0.51
C ILE A 22 -1.71 9.76 -0.16
N THR A 23 -2.61 9.32 -1.04
CA THR A 23 -4.06 9.37 -0.81
C THR A 23 -4.48 8.50 0.38
N LEU A 24 -3.90 7.30 0.55
CA LEU A 24 -4.18 6.42 1.68
C LEU A 24 -3.85 7.09 3.02
N PHE A 25 -2.66 7.69 3.13
CA PHE A 25 -2.22 8.35 4.37
C PHE A 25 -2.99 9.65 4.63
N MET A 26 -3.26 10.45 3.59
CA MET A 26 -4.08 11.67 3.72
C MET A 26 -5.50 11.34 4.18
N GLY A 27 -6.14 10.32 3.61
CA GLY A 27 -7.46 9.86 4.03
C GLY A 27 -7.48 9.40 5.49
N PHE A 28 -6.45 8.67 5.92
CA PHE A 28 -6.33 8.24 7.32
C PHE A 28 -6.12 9.42 8.28
N ALA A 29 -5.17 10.31 7.97
CA ALA A 29 -4.87 11.49 8.77
C ALA A 29 -6.09 12.41 8.91
N TYR A 30 -6.82 12.64 7.81
CA TYR A 30 -8.06 13.40 7.84
C TYR A 30 -9.13 12.69 8.71
N GLY A 31 -9.26 11.36 8.58
CA GLY A 31 -10.19 10.58 9.39
C GLY A 31 -9.92 10.63 10.89
N MET A 32 -8.65 10.66 11.31
CA MET A 32 -8.27 10.85 12.72
C MET A 32 -8.65 12.24 13.21
N LYS A 33 -8.36 13.28 12.43
CA LYS A 33 -8.66 14.66 12.82
C LYS A 33 -10.16 14.93 12.88
N SER A 34 -10.90 14.47 11.88
CA SER A 34 -12.35 14.64 11.78
C SER A 34 -12.94 13.54 10.90
N TRP A 35 -13.64 12.60 11.54
CA TRP A 35 -14.25 11.49 10.83
C TRP A 35 -15.24 11.98 9.76
N SER A 36 -15.07 11.51 8.52
CA SER A 36 -16.02 11.76 7.44
C SER A 36 -16.05 10.61 6.44
N LYS A 37 -17.14 10.48 5.69
CA LYS A 37 -17.22 9.52 4.57
C LYS A 37 -16.15 9.80 3.51
N GLY A 38 -15.81 11.08 3.27
CA GLY A 38 -14.75 11.48 2.36
C GLY A 38 -13.37 10.95 2.77
N ALA A 39 -13.05 10.99 4.07
CA ALA A 39 -11.83 10.41 4.62
C ALA A 39 -11.73 8.89 4.31
N ALA A 40 -12.83 8.18 4.52
CA ALA A 40 -12.91 6.75 4.26
C ALA A 40 -12.81 6.40 2.77
N ILE A 41 -13.46 7.17 1.91
CA ILE A 41 -13.37 7.01 0.45
C ILE A 41 -11.94 7.27 -0.01
N ALA A 42 -11.30 8.36 0.42
CA ALA A 42 -9.92 8.67 0.06
C ALA A 42 -8.97 7.54 0.51
N HIS A 43 -9.10 7.07 1.75
CA HIS A 43 -8.29 5.96 2.26
C HIS A 43 -8.47 4.67 1.45
N GLY A 44 -9.72 4.31 1.15
CA GLY A 44 -10.06 3.13 0.35
C GLY A 44 -9.59 3.23 -1.11
N ILE A 45 -9.74 4.40 -1.75
CA ILE A 45 -9.22 4.64 -3.10
C ILE A 45 -7.70 4.57 -3.10
N GLY A 46 -7.04 5.16 -2.10
CA GLY A 46 -5.59 5.06 -1.94
C GLY A 46 -5.13 3.60 -1.88
N LEU A 47 -5.80 2.77 -1.08
CA LEU A 47 -5.52 1.33 -1.01
C LEU A 47 -5.72 0.63 -2.35
N LEU A 48 -6.82 0.92 -3.05
CA LEU A 48 -7.13 0.34 -4.36
C LEU A 48 -6.02 0.67 -5.38
N LEU A 49 -5.61 1.94 -5.44
CA LEU A 49 -4.53 2.40 -6.32
C LEU A 49 -3.22 1.67 -6.00
N ILE A 50 -2.86 1.52 -4.72
CA ILE A 50 -1.66 0.79 -4.28
C ILE A 50 -1.71 -0.66 -4.76
N ILE A 51 -2.83 -1.37 -4.55
CA ILE A 51 -2.93 -2.79 -4.88
C ILE A 51 -2.87 -3.00 -6.40
N ILE A 52 -3.70 -2.27 -7.18
CA ILE A 52 -3.75 -2.42 -8.64
C ILE A 52 -2.40 -2.09 -9.27
N SER A 53 -1.80 -0.96 -8.90
CA SER A 53 -0.49 -0.57 -9.42
C SER A 53 0.63 -1.48 -8.92
N GLY A 54 0.51 -2.05 -7.71
CA GLY A 54 1.43 -3.05 -7.18
C GLY A 54 1.49 -4.29 -8.04
N PHE A 55 0.34 -4.84 -8.43
CA PHE A 55 0.28 -5.94 -9.39
C PHE A 55 0.80 -5.54 -10.78
N GLY A 56 0.50 -4.32 -11.24
CA GLY A 56 1.08 -3.78 -12.47
C GLY A 56 2.62 -3.74 -12.46
N LEU A 57 3.22 -3.31 -11.34
CA LEU A 57 4.68 -3.33 -11.14
C LEU A 57 5.25 -4.75 -11.12
N ILE A 58 4.54 -5.71 -10.51
CA ILE A 58 4.93 -7.13 -10.50
C ILE A 58 4.94 -7.68 -11.94
N SER A 59 3.91 -7.38 -12.72
CA SER A 59 3.84 -7.77 -14.12
C SER A 59 4.97 -7.18 -14.95
N ALA A 60 5.16 -5.85 -14.86
CA ALA A 60 6.12 -5.11 -15.68
C ALA A 60 7.59 -5.40 -15.35
N LYS A 61 7.93 -5.66 -14.08
CA LYS A 61 9.32 -5.83 -13.63
C LYS A 61 9.71 -7.27 -13.31
N TYR A 62 8.75 -8.09 -12.87
CA TYR A 62 9.01 -9.43 -12.36
C TYR A 62 8.35 -10.53 -13.21
N ASN A 63 7.77 -10.19 -14.37
CA ASN A 63 7.09 -11.12 -15.25
C ASN A 63 6.03 -11.96 -14.51
N ASN A 64 5.23 -11.29 -13.67
CA ASN A 64 4.21 -11.88 -12.80
C ASN A 64 4.74 -12.80 -11.68
N ASN A 65 6.05 -12.96 -11.52
CA ASN A 65 6.62 -13.76 -10.43
C ASN A 65 6.57 -13.00 -9.11
N MET A 66 5.95 -13.63 -8.09
CA MET A 66 5.86 -13.07 -6.75
C MET A 66 6.86 -13.73 -5.81
N ALA A 67 7.73 -12.92 -5.21
CA ALA A 67 8.63 -13.35 -4.15
C ALA A 67 7.97 -13.21 -2.76
N PRO A 68 8.42 -13.93 -1.72
CA PRO A 68 7.82 -13.91 -0.38
C PRO A 68 7.58 -12.50 0.20
N TRP A 69 8.52 -11.57 0.01
CA TRP A 69 8.39 -10.19 0.49
C TRP A 69 7.21 -9.43 -0.13
N MET A 70 6.79 -9.79 -1.35
CA MET A 70 5.64 -9.17 -2.02
C MET A 70 4.33 -9.57 -1.33
N PHE A 71 4.23 -10.82 -0.86
CA PHE A 71 3.09 -11.29 -0.08
C PHE A 71 3.05 -10.64 1.31
N ILE A 72 4.19 -10.53 1.98
CA ILE A 72 4.31 -9.80 3.26
C ILE A 72 3.83 -8.36 3.08
N LYS A 73 4.30 -7.68 2.03
CA LYS A 73 3.86 -6.31 1.76
C LYS A 73 2.37 -6.21 1.45
N LEU A 74 1.81 -7.15 0.69
CA LEU A 74 0.37 -7.20 0.41
C LEU A 74 -0.43 -7.33 1.71
N ALA A 75 -0.02 -8.20 2.63
CA ALA A 75 -0.64 -8.33 3.93
C ALA A 75 -0.59 -7.02 4.74
N ILE A 76 0.53 -6.31 4.70
CA ILE A 76 0.68 -4.99 5.35
C ILE A 76 -0.28 -3.96 4.73
N TRP A 77 -0.44 -3.92 3.41
CA TRP A 77 -1.39 -3.00 2.77
C TRP A 77 -2.84 -3.31 3.17
N LEU A 78 -3.21 -4.59 3.25
CA LEU A 78 -4.53 -4.99 3.72
C LEU A 78 -4.76 -4.62 5.19
N ALA A 79 -3.74 -4.79 6.05
CA ALA A 79 -3.79 -4.34 7.44
C ALA A 79 -3.96 -2.82 7.55
N LEU A 80 -3.25 -2.04 6.72
CA LEU A 80 -3.41 -0.59 6.62
C LEU A 80 -4.82 -0.20 6.20
N GLY A 81 -5.40 -0.88 5.20
CA GLY A 81 -6.79 -0.70 4.79
C GLY A 81 -7.80 -0.94 5.91
N GLY A 82 -7.56 -1.98 6.72
CA GLY A 82 -8.36 -2.29 7.90
C GLY A 82 -8.15 -1.33 9.07
N ALA A 83 -6.97 -0.69 9.17
CA ALA A 83 -6.62 0.17 10.29
C ALA A 83 -7.58 1.36 10.44
N LEU A 84 -8.22 1.82 9.36
CA LEU A 84 -9.20 2.91 9.44
C LEU A 84 -10.41 2.56 10.32
N VAL A 85 -10.71 1.27 10.53
CA VAL A 85 -11.77 0.83 11.45
C VAL A 85 -11.48 1.27 12.89
N ILE A 86 -10.20 1.28 13.29
CA ILE A 86 -9.74 1.75 14.60
C ILE A 86 -10.16 3.21 14.80
N VAL A 87 -9.92 4.04 13.79
CA VAL A 87 -10.29 5.46 13.78
C VAL A 87 -11.80 5.65 13.78
N LYS A 88 -12.54 4.96 12.89
CA LYS A 88 -14.00 5.06 12.78
C LYS A 88 -14.70 4.71 14.09
N ARG A 89 -14.26 3.63 14.73
CA ARG A 89 -14.87 3.09 15.95
C ARG A 89 -14.24 3.65 17.23
N LYS A 90 -13.25 4.54 17.11
CA LYS A 90 -12.50 5.12 18.24
C LYS A 90 -11.95 4.06 19.21
N LEU A 91 -11.41 2.96 18.65
CA LEU A 91 -10.95 1.82 19.45
C LEU A 91 -9.64 2.11 20.19
N LEU A 92 -8.84 3.05 19.68
CA LEU A 92 -7.56 3.44 20.24
C LEU A 92 -7.42 4.97 20.19
N PRO A 93 -6.60 5.57 21.07
CA PRO A 93 -6.21 6.97 20.98
C PRO A 93 -5.55 7.30 19.63
N ASP A 94 -5.70 8.54 19.18
CA ASP A 94 -5.15 9.01 17.90
C ASP A 94 -3.65 8.80 17.79
N LEU A 95 -2.90 9.03 18.88
CA LEU A 95 -1.46 8.79 18.92
C LEU A 95 -1.11 7.32 18.64
N ILE A 96 -1.84 6.38 19.24
CA ILE A 96 -1.60 4.95 19.04
C ILE A 96 -1.99 4.55 17.61
N SER A 97 -3.11 5.06 17.10
CA SER A 97 -3.55 4.84 15.71
C SER A 97 -2.51 5.34 14.71
N TRP A 98 -1.89 6.49 14.98
CA TRP A 98 -0.80 7.05 14.17
C TRP A 98 0.48 6.21 14.25
N ILE A 99 0.86 5.72 15.45
CA ILE A 99 2.02 4.82 15.61
C ILE A 99 1.83 3.53 14.82
N ILE A 100 0.64 2.91 14.88
CA ILE A 100 0.30 1.71 14.10
C ILE A 100 0.45 2.01 12.60
N LEU A 101 -0.11 3.12 12.14
CA LEU A 101 -0.02 3.54 10.74
C LEU A 101 1.45 3.68 10.29
N LEU A 102 2.26 4.39 11.06
CA LEU A 102 3.67 4.61 10.76
C LEU A 102 4.49 3.31 10.80
N THR A 103 4.19 2.43 11.74
CA THR A 103 4.86 1.12 11.89
C THR A 103 4.60 0.24 10.67
N LEU A 104 3.33 0.12 10.27
CA LEU A 104 2.96 -0.64 9.08
C LEU A 104 3.54 -0.01 7.80
N ALA A 105 3.51 1.32 7.67
CA ALA A 105 4.13 2.04 6.55
C ALA A 105 5.62 1.72 6.42
N THR A 106 6.33 1.80 7.55
CA THR A 106 7.77 1.57 7.63
C THR A 106 8.10 0.12 7.33
N ALA A 107 7.32 -0.83 7.85
CA ALA A 107 7.45 -2.25 7.52
C ALA A 107 7.25 -2.49 6.02
N ALA A 108 6.23 -1.89 5.39
CA ALA A 108 6.00 -2.00 3.95
C ALA A 108 7.19 -1.44 3.13
N ALA A 109 7.76 -0.30 3.53
CA ALA A 109 8.94 0.26 2.89
C ALA A 109 10.18 -0.65 3.06
N TRP A 110 10.39 -1.16 4.28
CA TRP A 110 11.49 -2.07 4.61
C TRP A 110 11.48 -3.33 3.75
N THR A 111 10.31 -3.91 3.44
CA THR A 111 10.22 -5.10 2.56
C THR A 111 10.85 -4.89 1.18
N VAL A 112 10.85 -3.65 0.64
CA VAL A 112 11.47 -3.35 -0.66
C VAL A 112 12.98 -3.26 -0.57
N LEU A 113 13.47 -2.67 0.51
CA LEU A 113 14.88 -2.36 0.69
C LEU A 113 15.66 -3.60 1.15
N TYR A 114 15.09 -4.36 2.09
CA TYR A 114 15.79 -5.44 2.78
C TYR A 114 15.06 -6.78 2.70
N GLY A 115 13.77 -6.78 2.33
CA GLY A 115 12.95 -7.99 2.33
C GLY A 115 13.23 -8.98 1.19
N LYS A 116 13.98 -8.59 0.15
CA LYS A 116 14.14 -9.39 -1.08
C LYS A 116 14.70 -10.79 -0.86
N ASN A 117 15.51 -10.98 0.18
CA ASN A 117 16.17 -12.26 0.48
C ASN A 117 15.43 -13.08 1.56
N ILE A 118 14.31 -12.57 2.08
CA ILE A 118 13.54 -13.25 3.11
C ILE A 118 12.88 -14.48 2.51
N LEU A 119 13.07 -15.64 3.16
CA LEU A 119 12.46 -16.92 2.80
C LEU A 119 12.78 -17.38 1.36
N VAL A 120 13.88 -16.89 0.79
CA VAL A 120 14.47 -17.45 -0.44
C VAL A 120 15.54 -18.43 0.00
N SER A 121 15.31 -19.74 -0.20
CA SER A 121 16.34 -20.76 0.02
C SER A 121 17.46 -20.53 -1.00
N ILE A 122 18.69 -20.36 -0.49
CA ILE A 122 19.93 -20.30 -1.28
C ILE A 122 20.18 -21.69 -1.89
#